data_AF-A0A1I1R9W2-F1
#
_entry.id   AF-A0A1I1R9W2-F1
#
_cell.length_a   1.000
_cell.length_b   1.000
_cell.length_c   1.000
_cell.angle_alpha   90.00
_cell.angle_beta   90.00
_cell.angle_gamma   90.00
#
_symmetry.space_group_name_H-M   'P 1'
#
loop_
_entity.id
_entity.type
_entity.pdbx_description
1 polymer ?
#
loop_
_entity_poly.entity_id
_entity_poly.type
_entity_poly.pdbx_seq_one_letter_code
_entity_poly.pdbx_strand_id
1 'polypeptide(L)'
;MQEVIAKVRPFGWHVAIHVAGHHIVRYADLIGGIEATVVIDHMARPPVVEGADGPALTALRRLLGKGNIWVKISGAGRLSA
;
A
#
# COMPACT_ATOMS: atom_id res chain seq x y z
N MET A 1 2.38 10.98 9.60
CA MET A 1 2.90 10.46 8.31
C MET A 1 3.73 11.50 7.57
N GLN A 2 3.20 12.70 7.31
CA GLN A 2 3.93 13.77 6.60
C GLN A 2 5.25 14.16 7.29
N GLU A 3 5.28 14.26 8.62
CA GLU A 3 6.53 14.53 9.35
C GLU A 3 7.59 13.44 9.17
N VAL A 4 7.19 12.17 9.12
CA VAL A 4 8.11 11.04 8.90
C VAL A 4 8.66 11.11 7.48
N ILE A 5 7.81 11.35 6.48
CA ILE A 5 8.21 11.54 5.08
C ILE A 5 9.22 12.68 4.97
N ALA A 6 8.95 13.83 5.60
CA ALA A 6 9.85 14.98 5.59
C ALA A 6 11.22 14.65 6.22
N LYS A 7 11.25 13.87 7.31
CA LYS A 7 12.51 13.47 7.98
C LYS A 7 13.35 12.50 7.14
N VAL A 8 12.72 11.62 6.35
CA VAL A 8 13.45 10.62 5.57
C VAL A 8 13.79 11.08 4.15
N ARG A 9 13.10 12.12 3.63
CA ARG A 9 13.30 12.69 2.29
C ARG A 9 14.76 13.04 1.97
N PRO A 10 15.55 13.69 2.86
CA PRO A 10 16.95 14.04 2.56
C PRO A 10 17.86 12.84 2.27
N PHE A 11 17.46 11.65 2.71
CA PHE A 11 18.24 10.42 2.55
C PHE A 11 17.81 9.59 1.34
N GLY A 12 16.78 10.01 0.59
CA GLY A 12 16.22 9.25 -0.52
C GLY A 12 15.60 7.91 -0.10
N TRP A 13 15.21 7.77 1.18
CA TRP A 13 14.64 6.54 1.70
C TRP A 13 13.19 6.36 1.23
N HIS A 14 12.78 5.09 1.13
CA HIS A 14 11.39 4.73 0.92
C HIS A 14 10.61 4.71 2.25
N VAL A 15 9.29 4.81 2.16
CA VAL A 15 8.38 4.65 3.31
C VAL A 15 7.62 3.35 3.17
N ALA A 16 7.76 2.48 4.17
CA ALA A 16 6.95 1.27 4.27
C ALA A 16 5.62 1.59 4.97
N ILE A 17 4.50 1.19 4.36
CA ILE A 17 3.16 1.38 4.88
C ILE A 17 2.52 0.02 5.12
N HIS A 18 2.22 -0.25 6.38
CA HIS A 18 1.45 -1.40 6.80
C HIS A 18 -0.04 -1.06 6.82
N VAL A 19 -0.76 -1.52 5.80
CA VAL A 19 -2.22 -1.33 5.64
C VAL A 19 -2.89 -2.69 5.40
N ALA A 20 -4.19 -2.80 5.69
CA ALA A 20 -4.92 -4.07 5.64
C ALA A 20 -6.36 -3.89 5.15
N GLY A 21 -6.89 -4.89 4.45
CA GLY A 21 -8.28 -4.96 4.04
C GLY A 21 -8.73 -3.70 3.29
N HIS A 22 -9.92 -3.18 3.63
CA HIS A 22 -10.48 -1.99 3.00
C HIS A 22 -9.77 -0.68 3.35
N HIS A 23 -8.81 -0.68 4.27
CA HIS A 23 -8.05 0.54 4.55
C HIS A 23 -7.21 1.01 3.37
N ILE A 24 -6.82 0.10 2.45
CA ILE A 24 -6.14 0.51 1.21
C ILE A 24 -7.04 1.38 0.33
N VAL A 25 -8.35 1.12 0.34
CA VAL A 25 -9.36 1.94 -0.34
C VAL A 25 -9.51 3.28 0.36
N ARG A 26 -9.72 3.24 1.69
CA ARG A 26 -9.92 4.43 2.53
C ARG A 26 -8.77 5.43 2.42
N TYR A 27 -7.53 4.96 2.33
CA TYR A 27 -6.34 5.81 2.31
C TYR A 27 -5.69 5.93 0.94
N ALA A 28 -6.35 5.51 -0.14
CA ALA A 28 -5.77 5.49 -1.48
C ALA A 28 -5.28 6.87 -1.93
N ASP A 29 -6.05 7.93 -1.69
CA ASP A 29 -5.65 9.28 -2.12
C ASP A 29 -4.48 9.82 -1.29
N LEU A 30 -4.49 9.54 0.03
CA LEU A 30 -3.40 9.90 0.92
C LEU A 30 -2.09 9.20 0.53
N ILE A 31 -2.14 7.87 0.34
CA ILE A 31 -0.98 7.06 -0.08
C ILE A 31 -0.51 7.51 -1.46
N GLY A 32 -1.46 7.75 -2.37
CA GLY A 32 -1.17 8.17 -3.74
C GLY A 32 -0.61 9.59 -3.85
N GLY A 33 -0.73 10.42 -2.82
CA GLY A 33 -0.16 11.77 -2.78
C GLY A 33 1.29 11.80 -2.27
N ILE A 34 1.85 10.66 -1.88
CA ILE A 34 3.24 10.58 -1.39
C ILE A 34 4.19 10.63 -2.59
N GLU A 35 5.07 11.63 -2.63
CA GLU A 35 6.07 11.78 -3.71
C GLU A 35 7.23 10.79 -3.58
N ALA A 36 7.61 10.43 -2.36
CA ALA A 36 8.68 9.46 -2.11
C ALA A 36 8.28 8.04 -2.54
N THR A 37 9.26 7.14 -2.68
CA THR A 37 9.00 5.72 -2.92
C THR A 37 8.21 5.12 -1.76
N VAL A 38 7.12 4.42 -2.05
CA VAL A 38 6.27 3.75 -1.05
C VAL A 38 6.34 2.25 -1.23
N VAL A 39 6.41 1.50 -0.13
CA VAL A 39 6.26 0.04 -0.12
C VAL A 39 5.03 -0.34 0.72
N ILE A 40 4.03 -0.93 0.08
CA ILE A 40 2.86 -1.49 0.74
C ILE A 40 3.21 -2.88 1.27
N ASP A 41 3.11 -3.07 2.58
CA ASP A 41 3.44 -4.34 3.21
C ASP A 41 2.35 -5.41 3.01
N HIS A 42 2.81 -6.66 2.89
CA HIS A 42 1.98 -7.87 2.89
C HIS A 42 0.78 -7.83 1.93
N MET A 43 1.00 -7.35 0.72
CA MET A 43 -0.02 -7.29 -0.33
C MET A 43 -1.28 -6.48 0.07
N ALA A 44 -1.19 -5.58 1.05
CA ALA A 44 -2.31 -4.86 1.65
C ALA A 44 -3.37 -5.74 2.34
N ARG A 45 -3.10 -7.04 2.53
CA ARG A 45 -4.02 -8.05 3.12
C ARG A 45 -5.48 -7.87 2.70
N PRO A 46 -5.80 -7.99 1.40
CA PRO A 46 -7.18 -7.88 0.92
C PRO A 46 -8.03 -9.00 1.51
N PRO A 47 -9.35 -8.78 1.69
CA PRO A 47 -10.26 -9.87 2.04
C PRO A 47 -10.31 -10.87 0.88
N VAL A 48 -9.97 -12.13 1.13
CA VAL A 48 -9.86 -13.16 0.07
C VAL A 48 -11.22 -13.46 -0.55
N VAL A 49 -12.29 -13.38 0.24
CA VAL A 49 -13.68 -13.62 -0.20
C VAL A 49 -14.16 -12.66 -1.28
N GLU A 50 -13.53 -11.51 -1.45
CA GLU A 50 -13.90 -10.53 -2.48
C GLU A 50 -13.27 -10.83 -3.85
N GLY A 51 -12.37 -11.81 -3.92
CA GLY A 51 -11.70 -12.21 -5.15
C GLY A 51 -10.75 -11.16 -5.73
N ALA A 52 -10.21 -11.46 -6.91
CA ALA A 52 -9.17 -10.66 -7.57
C ALA A 52 -9.63 -9.24 -7.98
N ASP A 53 -10.92 -9.10 -8.27
CA ASP A 53 -11.54 -7.83 -8.68
C ASP A 53 -12.16 -7.06 -7.51
N GLY A 54 -12.00 -7.58 -6.29
CA GLY A 54 -12.45 -6.92 -5.06
C GLY A 54 -11.87 -5.51 -4.91
N PRO A 55 -12.56 -4.63 -4.17
CA PRO A 55 -12.22 -3.21 -4.05
C PRO A 55 -10.81 -2.98 -3.51
N ALA A 56 -10.33 -3.82 -2.58
CA ALA A 56 -8.99 -3.69 -2.02
C ALA A 56 -7.89 -3.94 -3.07
N LEU A 57 -8.00 -5.00 -3.87
CA LEU A 57 -7.03 -5.32 -4.91
C LEU A 57 -7.10 -4.34 -6.09
N THR A 58 -8.31 -3.90 -6.44
CA THR A 58 -8.50 -2.85 -7.46
C THR A 58 -7.83 -1.53 -7.04
N ALA A 59 -8.01 -1.10 -5.79
CA ALA A 59 -7.33 0.09 -5.26
C ALA A 59 -5.80 -0.08 -5.22
N LEU A 60 -5.30 -1.25 -4.79
CA LEU A 60 -3.88 -1.55 -4.79
C LEU A 60 -3.29 -1.47 -6.21
N ARG A 61 -3.93 -2.08 -7.21
CA ARG A 61 -3.50 -2.00 -8.62
C ARG A 61 -3.46 -0.56 -9.13
N ARG A 62 -4.46 0.25 -8.79
CA ARG A 62 -4.48 1.69 -9.13
C ARG A 62 -3.27 2.42 -8.55
N LEU A 63 -2.91 2.13 -7.30
CA LEU A 63 -1.75 2.73 -6.64
C LEU A 63 -0.44 2.29 -7.29
N LEU A 64 -0.27 1.00 -7.58
CA LEU A 64 0.92 0.47 -8.26
C LEU A 64 1.16 1.13 -9.63
N GLY A 65 0.07 1.51 -10.33
CA GLY A 65 0.16 2.24 -11.59
C GLY A 65 0.83 3.62 -11.52
N LYS A 66 1.07 4.19 -10.33
CA LYS A 66 1.76 5.48 -10.15
C LYS A 66 3.27 5.42 -10.36
N GLY A 67 3.88 4.23 -10.38
CA GLY A 67 5.30 4.02 -10.66
C GLY A 67 6.24 4.25 -9.47
N ASN A 68 5.83 4.97 -8.42
CA ASN A 68 6.60 5.12 -7.18
C ASN A 68 6.07 4.26 -6.01
N ILE A 69 5.00 3.50 -6.22
CA ILE A 69 4.38 2.64 -5.21
C ILE A 69 4.65 1.18 -5.55
N TRP A 70 5.22 0.46 -4.60
CA TRP A 70 5.57 -0.95 -4.68
C TRP A 70 4.77 -1.76 -3.68
N VAL A 71 4.66 -3.06 -3.92
CA VAL A 71 4.06 -4.00 -2.99
C VAL A 71 5.07 -5.05 -2.58
N LYS A 72 5.10 -5.38 -1.29
CA LYS A 72 5.86 -6.50 -0.76
C LYS A 72 5.00 -7.76 -0.79
N ILE A 73 5.44 -8.75 -1.55
CA ILE A 73 4.81 -10.08 -1.61
C ILE A 73 5.35 -10.90 -0.43
N SER A 74 4.70 -10.80 0.72
CA SER A 74 5.11 -11.49 1.95
C SER A 74 3.94 -11.69 2.91
N GLY A 75 4.06 -12.65 3.85
CA GLY A 75 3.02 -12.86 4.85
C GLY A 75 1.72 -13.47 4.31
N ALA A 76 1.79 -14.24 3.22
CA ALA A 76 0.62 -14.87 2.59
C ALA A 76 -0.19 -15.75 3.55
N GLY A 77 0.45 -16.41 4.53
CA GLY A 77 -0.25 -17.17 5.58
C GLY A 77 -1.12 -16.34 6.53
N ARG A 78 -1.11 -15.00 6.41
CA ARG A 78 -1.96 -14.08 7.17
C ARG A 78 -3.17 -13.59 6.36
N LEU A 79 -3.35 -14.09 5.14
CA LEU A 79 -4.56 -13.87 4.37
C LEU A 79 -5.61 -14.87 4.87
N SER A 80 -6.63 -14.38 5.57
CA SER A 80 -7.78 -15.19 5.97
C SER A 80 -8.91 -15.02 4.97
N ALA A 81 -9.65 -16.11 4.74
CA ALA A 81 -10.99 -16.07 4.17
C ALA A 81 -11.95 -15.43 5.17
#